data_AF-A0A8C8RWL9-F1
#
_entry.id   AF-A0A8C8RWL9-F1
#
_cell.length_a   1.000
_cell.length_b   1.000
_cell.length_c   1.000
_cell.angle_alpha   90.00
_cell.angle_beta   90.00
_cell.angle_gamma   90.00
#
_symmetry.space_group_name_H-M   'P 1'
#
loop_
_entity.id
_entity.type
_entity.pdbx_description
1 polymer ?
#
loop_
_entity_poly.entity_id
_entity_poly.type
_entity_poly.pdbx_seq_one_letter_code
_entity_poly.pdbx_strand_id
1 'polypeptide(L)'
;MDQLWGSPRQPGPPNHTPFNPVPNWHSQYFYTGVTAGAGLPEFIATGYVDGELIDHYDSNTRRAVPRAEWMARVGESDPQYWDRNMQILQGWEARFRVDLNTLRGRYNQSGGEWGPPSPPRPTSP
;
A
#
# COMPACT_ATOMS: atom_id res chain seq x y z
N MET A 1 -29.12 -22.27 69.75
CA MET A 1 -28.65 -23.61 69.37
C MET A 1 -29.15 -23.88 67.96
N ASP A 2 -28.27 -23.61 66.98
CA ASP A 2 -27.90 -24.45 65.83
C ASP A 2 -28.98 -25.24 65.05
N GLN A 3 -29.00 -25.40 63.72
CA GLN A 3 -28.21 -24.96 62.56
C GLN A 3 -28.88 -25.56 61.28
N LEU A 4 -28.79 -24.85 60.14
CA LEU A 4 -28.58 -25.37 58.75
C LEU A 4 -29.69 -26.14 57.97
N TRP A 5 -30.14 -25.58 56.85
CA TRP A 5 -29.95 -26.15 55.49
C TRP A 5 -30.16 -25.09 54.39
N GLY A 6 -29.33 -25.14 53.34
CA GLY A 6 -28.89 -23.99 52.53
C GLY A 6 -29.80 -23.51 51.41
N SER A 7 -29.75 -22.20 51.15
CA SER A 7 -30.27 -21.60 49.93
C SER A 7 -29.44 -22.08 48.71
N PRO A 8 -30.06 -22.38 47.56
CA PRO A 8 -29.31 -22.69 46.34
C PRO A 8 -28.45 -21.48 45.98
N ARG A 9 -27.15 -21.68 45.76
CA ARG A 9 -26.34 -20.64 45.12
C ARG A 9 -26.90 -20.43 43.73
N GLN A 10 -27.37 -19.22 43.46
CA GLN A 10 -27.56 -18.76 42.08
C GLN A 10 -26.22 -18.95 41.35
N PRO A 11 -26.19 -19.51 40.12
CA PRO A 11 -25.00 -19.48 39.31
C PRO A 11 -24.60 -18.00 39.15
N GLY A 12 -23.35 -17.67 39.49
CA GLY A 12 -22.82 -16.35 39.13
C GLY A 12 -22.91 -16.15 37.61
N PRO A 13 -22.93 -14.89 37.12
CA PRO A 13 -22.90 -14.65 35.69
C PRO A 13 -21.71 -15.41 35.08
N PRO A 14 -21.87 -16.04 33.91
CA PRO A 14 -20.79 -16.81 33.32
C PRO A 14 -19.58 -15.87 33.11
N ASN A 15 -18.41 -16.29 33.62
CA ASN A 15 -17.12 -15.66 33.35
C ASN A 15 -16.71 -15.92 31.89
N HIS A 16 -17.47 -15.37 30.96
CA HIS A 16 -17.03 -15.11 29.62
C HIS A 16 -16.96 -13.59 29.52
N THR A 17 -15.81 -13.02 29.88
CA THR A 17 -15.34 -11.90 29.06
C THR A 17 -15.40 -12.42 27.62
N PRO A 18 -16.20 -11.82 26.72
CA PRO A 18 -16.10 -12.17 25.32
C PRO A 18 -14.62 -12.00 24.96
N PHE A 19 -14.00 -13.05 24.42
CA PHE A 19 -12.72 -12.91 23.74
C PHE A 19 -12.95 -11.82 22.69
N ASN A 20 -12.46 -10.63 22.96
CA ASN A 20 -12.46 -9.56 21.98
C ASN A 20 -11.34 -9.98 21.01
N PRO A 21 -11.64 -10.51 19.82
CA PRO A 21 -10.57 -10.89 18.91
C PRO A 21 -9.73 -9.63 18.69
N VAL A 22 -8.41 -9.77 18.86
CA VAL A 22 -7.47 -8.74 18.42
C VAL A 22 -7.85 -8.36 17.00
N PRO A 23 -8.13 -7.07 16.70
CA PRO A 23 -8.45 -6.66 15.35
C PRO A 23 -7.35 -7.17 14.41
N ASN A 24 -7.74 -7.95 13.41
CA ASN A 24 -6.83 -8.43 12.39
C ASN A 24 -6.63 -7.32 11.36
N TRP A 25 -5.79 -6.34 11.70
CA TRP A 25 -5.46 -5.27 10.76
C TRP A 25 -4.84 -5.85 9.50
N HIS A 26 -5.43 -5.51 8.36
CA HIS A 26 -4.97 -5.92 7.05
C HIS A 26 -4.39 -4.71 6.30
N SER A 27 -3.10 -4.75 6.01
CA SER A 27 -2.44 -3.72 5.20
C SER A 27 -2.29 -4.16 3.74
N GLN A 28 -2.56 -3.25 2.82
CA GLN A 28 -2.39 -3.46 1.37
C GLN A 28 -1.61 -2.28 0.77
N TYR A 29 -0.69 -2.57 -0.15
CA TYR A 29 0.08 -1.55 -0.84
C TYR A 29 0.01 -1.77 -2.35
N PHE A 30 -0.30 -0.72 -3.08
CA PHE A 30 -0.36 -0.73 -4.54
C PHE A 30 0.71 0.17 -5.11
N TYR A 31 1.47 -0.35 -6.07
CA TYR A 31 2.52 0.35 -6.80
C TYR A 31 2.16 0.37 -8.27
N THR A 32 1.97 1.56 -8.82
CA THR A 32 1.65 1.75 -10.24
C THR A 32 2.80 2.45 -10.90
N GLY A 33 3.40 1.82 -11.91
CA GLY A 33 4.40 2.43 -12.77
C GLY A 33 3.83 2.68 -14.16
N VAL A 34 4.06 3.88 -14.68
CA VAL A 34 3.62 4.29 -16.02
C VAL A 34 4.82 4.78 -16.81
N THR A 35 4.86 4.45 -18.11
CA THR A 35 5.89 4.99 -18.99
C THR A 35 5.74 6.51 -19.12
N ALA A 36 6.86 7.23 -19.09
CA ALA A 36 6.92 8.67 -19.30
C ALA A 36 6.11 9.11 -20.53
N GLY A 37 5.41 10.24 -20.42
CA GLY A 37 4.63 10.82 -21.52
C GLY A 37 3.15 10.43 -21.55
N ALA A 38 2.67 9.62 -20.60
CA ALA A 38 1.26 9.21 -20.52
C ALA A 38 0.31 10.24 -19.86
N GLY A 39 0.80 11.45 -19.52
CA GLY A 39 0.00 12.47 -18.82
C GLY A 39 -0.31 12.14 -17.34
N LEU A 40 0.33 11.11 -16.79
CA LEU A 40 0.22 10.66 -15.40
C LEU A 40 1.60 10.71 -14.73
N PRO A 41 1.68 10.73 -13.38
CA PRO A 41 2.93 10.45 -12.69
C PRO A 41 3.51 9.11 -13.17
N GLU A 42 4.83 9.06 -13.40
CA GLU A 42 5.53 7.83 -13.77
C GLU A 42 5.46 6.76 -12.68
N PHE A 43 5.28 7.17 -11.43
CA PHE A 43 5.11 6.24 -10.31
C PHE A 43 4.12 6.78 -9.29
N ILE A 44 3.25 5.90 -8.81
CA ILE A 44 2.28 6.15 -7.75
C ILE A 44 2.35 4.99 -6.75
N ALA A 45 2.35 5.32 -5.46
CA ALA A 45 2.18 4.34 -4.38
C ALA A 45 1.05 4.75 -3.45
N THR A 46 0.23 3.79 -3.04
CA THR A 46 -0.86 3.99 -2.08
C THR A 46 -0.92 2.84 -1.09
N GLY A 47 -0.94 3.15 0.19
CA GLY A 47 -1.12 2.22 1.30
C GLY A 47 -2.53 2.29 1.86
N TYR A 48 -3.05 1.12 2.22
CA TYR A 48 -4.36 0.96 2.85
C TYR A 48 -4.24 0.12 4.12
N VAL A 49 -5.04 0.44 5.13
CA VAL A 49 -5.27 -0.40 6.32
C VAL A 49 -6.76 -0.62 6.46
N ASP A 50 -7.20 -1.88 6.45
CA ASP A 50 -8.60 -2.29 6.51
C ASP A 50 -9.49 -1.60 5.44
N GLY A 51 -8.89 -1.29 4.29
CA GLY A 51 -9.55 -0.62 3.15
C GLY A 51 -9.59 0.91 3.23
N GLU A 52 -9.14 1.52 4.32
CA GLU A 52 -8.96 2.97 4.43
C GLU A 52 -7.62 3.38 3.78
N LEU A 53 -7.61 4.42 2.95
CA LEU A 53 -6.39 4.97 2.37
C LEU A 53 -5.59 5.73 3.44
N ILE A 54 -4.37 5.27 3.72
CA ILE A 54 -3.57 5.81 4.82
C ILE A 54 -2.42 6.71 4.35
N ASP A 55 -1.88 6.45 3.16
CA ASP A 55 -0.83 7.26 2.57
C ASP A 55 -0.91 7.30 1.03
N HIS A 56 -0.25 8.30 0.46
CA HIS A 56 -0.12 8.45 -0.98
C HIS A 56 1.24 9.05 -1.33
N TYR A 57 1.84 8.54 -2.39
CA TYR A 57 3.02 9.08 -3.03
C TYR A 57 2.80 9.12 -4.53
N ASP A 58 3.28 10.19 -5.16
CA ASP A 58 3.38 10.30 -6.61
C ASP A 58 4.73 10.89 -7.02
N SER A 59 5.23 10.51 -8.20
CA SER A 59 6.53 10.97 -8.71
C SER A 59 6.55 12.44 -9.14
N ASN A 60 5.41 13.14 -9.19
CA ASN A 60 5.40 14.57 -9.52
C ASN A 60 5.79 15.39 -8.29
N THR A 61 5.21 15.07 -7.13
CA THR A 61 5.49 15.75 -5.86
C THR A 61 6.68 15.14 -5.13
N ARG A 62 6.94 13.85 -5.35
CA ARG A 62 7.97 13.04 -4.67
C ARG A 62 7.89 13.10 -3.15
N ARG A 63 6.66 13.19 -2.62
CA ARG A 63 6.37 13.25 -1.19
C ARG A 63 5.43 12.12 -0.80
N ALA A 64 5.74 11.47 0.32
CA ALA A 64 4.80 10.58 0.99
C ALA A 64 3.88 11.43 1.87
N VAL A 65 2.59 11.43 1.58
CA VAL A 65 1.60 12.29 2.25
C VAL A 65 0.59 11.41 3.01
N PRO A 66 0.38 11.64 4.33
CA PRO A 66 -0.69 10.97 5.06
C PRO A 66 -2.06 11.33 4.48
N ARG A 67 -2.93 10.33 4.40
CA ARG A 67 -4.32 10.48 3.95
C ARG A 67 -5.35 10.24 5.04
N ALA A 68 -4.95 9.58 6.13
CA ALA A 68 -5.73 9.44 7.35
C ALA A 68 -5.18 10.32 8.49
N GLU A 69 -6.07 10.89 9.30
CA GLU A 69 -5.67 11.76 10.43
C GLU A 69 -4.79 11.04 11.45
N TRP A 70 -5.10 9.78 11.73
CA TRP A 70 -4.33 8.96 12.66
C TRP A 70 -2.93 8.64 12.11
N MET A 71 -2.76 8.50 10.79
CA MET A 71 -1.43 8.37 10.20
C MET A 71 -0.62 9.65 10.30
N ALA A 72 -1.25 10.83 10.15
CA ALA A 72 -0.53 12.09 10.30
C ALA A 72 0.14 12.23 11.69
N ARG A 73 -0.49 11.68 12.74
CA ARG A 73 0.03 11.69 14.12
C ARG A 73 1.19 10.72 14.35
N VAL A 74 1.47 9.79 13.44
CA VAL A 74 2.62 8.86 13.60
C VAL A 74 3.94 9.62 13.71
N GLY A 75 4.05 10.79 13.08
CA GLY A 75 5.21 11.68 13.22
C GLY A 75 5.46 12.19 14.64
N GLU A 76 4.45 12.21 15.51
CA GLU A 76 4.62 12.55 16.93
C GLU A 76 5.34 11.42 17.70
N SER A 77 5.07 10.17 17.32
CA SER A 77 5.69 8.97 17.93
C SER A 77 7.02 8.57 17.29
N ASP A 78 7.15 8.76 15.98
CA ASP A 78 8.34 8.48 15.20
C ASP A 78 8.57 9.64 14.22
N PRO A 79 9.38 10.65 14.61
CA PRO A 79 9.66 11.81 13.77
C PRO A 79 10.32 11.49 12.42
N GLN A 80 10.93 10.30 12.27
CA GLN A 80 11.62 9.89 11.05
C GLN A 80 10.75 9.03 10.13
N TYR A 81 9.54 8.65 10.56
CA TYR A 81 8.68 7.73 9.84
C TYR A 81 8.43 8.16 8.39
N TRP A 82 8.03 9.42 8.19
CA TRP A 82 7.68 9.95 6.87
C TRP A 82 8.90 10.11 5.97
N ASP A 83 10.04 10.54 6.51
CA ASP A 83 11.29 10.66 5.75
C ASP A 83 11.78 9.29 5.29
N ARG A 84 11.71 8.28 6.16
CA ARG A 84 12.06 6.90 5.80
C ARG A 84 11.13 6.35 4.72
N ASN A 85 9.82 6.51 4.87
CA ASN A 85 8.85 6.06 3.87
C ASN A 85 9.06 6.76 2.52
N MET A 86 9.30 8.08 2.53
CA MET A 86 9.61 8.83 1.32
C MET A 86 10.86 8.27 0.62
N GLN A 87 11.96 8.01 1.34
CA GLN A 87 13.18 7.44 0.75
C GLN A 87 12.95 6.04 0.15
N ILE A 88 12.17 5.20 0.84
CA ILE A 88 11.79 3.87 0.33
C ILE A 88 11.02 4.01 -0.99
N LEU A 89 10.04 4.91 -1.04
CA LEU A 89 9.20 5.12 -2.24
C LEU A 89 9.98 5.73 -3.40
N GLN A 90 10.94 6.61 -3.14
CA GLN A 90 11.88 7.11 -4.16
C GLN A 90 12.77 5.98 -4.71
N GLY A 91 13.18 5.03 -3.87
CA GLY A 91 13.88 3.82 -4.30
C GLY A 91 13.04 2.94 -5.22
N TRP A 92 11.75 2.75 -4.88
CA TRP A 92 10.80 2.03 -5.73
C TRP A 92 10.52 2.76 -7.05
N GLU A 93 10.35 4.09 -7.03
CA GLU A 93 10.22 4.92 -8.25
C GLU A 93 11.40 4.65 -9.21
N ALA A 94 12.63 4.73 -8.71
CA ALA A 94 13.83 4.50 -9.51
C ALA A 94 13.87 3.07 -10.09
N ARG A 95 13.45 2.07 -9.30
CA ARG A 95 13.39 0.67 -9.74
C ARG A 95 12.35 0.46 -10.83
N PHE A 96 11.13 0.95 -10.64
CA PHE A 96 10.05 0.83 -11.62
C PHE A 96 10.41 1.49 -12.95
N ARG A 97 11.11 2.62 -12.93
CA ARG A 97 11.62 3.26 -14.15
C ARG A 97 12.57 2.35 -14.93
N VAL A 98 13.49 1.67 -14.24
CA VAL A 98 14.43 0.72 -14.88
C VAL A 98 13.68 -0.50 -15.41
N ASP A 99 12.75 -1.06 -14.63
CA ASP A 99 11.96 -2.21 -15.00
C ASP A 99 11.08 -1.92 -16.23
N LEU A 100 10.41 -0.75 -16.26
CA LEU A 100 9.61 -0.32 -17.40
C LEU A 100 10.45 -0.10 -18.67
N ASN A 101 11.64 0.49 -18.56
CA ASN A 101 12.55 0.62 -19.71
C ASN A 101 13.02 -0.75 -20.21
N THR A 102 13.28 -1.69 -19.31
CA THR A 102 13.67 -3.06 -19.64
C THR A 102 12.53 -3.80 -20.35
N LEU A 103 11.31 -3.73 -19.81
CA LEU A 103 10.12 -4.34 -20.42
C LEU A 103 9.85 -3.74 -21.80
N ARG A 104 9.96 -2.42 -21.94
CA ARG A 104 9.80 -1.73 -23.22
C ARG A 104 10.77 -2.26 -24.28
N GLY A 105 12.04 -2.45 -23.92
CA GLY A 105 13.04 -3.08 -24.79
C GLY A 105 12.68 -4.52 -25.16
N ARG A 106 12.26 -5.34 -24.18
CA ARG A 106 11.88 -6.74 -24.42
C ARG A 106 10.67 -6.90 -25.34
N TYR A 107 9.72 -5.97 -25.27
CA TYR A 107 8.53 -5.97 -26.11
C TYR A 107 8.68 -5.13 -27.39
N ASN A 108 9.90 -4.65 -27.71
CA ASN A 108 10.19 -3.80 -28.87
C ASN A 108 9.25 -2.57 -28.97
N GLN A 109 8.84 -2.01 -27.82
CA GLN A 109 7.94 -0.87 -27.74
C GLN A 109 8.73 0.44 -27.82
N SER A 110 9.35 0.75 -28.96
CA SER A 110 10.24 1.92 -29.10
C SER A 110 9.51 3.27 -29.18
N GLY A 111 8.18 3.28 -29.31
CA GLY A 111 7.40 4.51 -29.34
C GLY A 111 5.92 4.22 -29.19
N GLY A 112 5.30 4.71 -28.13
CA GLY A 112 3.84 4.74 -27.96
C GLY A 112 3.19 5.85 -28.78
N GLU A 113 3.81 6.24 -29.89
CA GLU A 113 3.20 7.15 -30.85
C GLU A 113 2.27 6.30 -31.72
N TRP A 114 1.00 6.65 -31.77
CA TRP A 114 0.01 6.06 -32.67
C TRP A 114 0.38 6.40 -34.13
N GLY A 115 1.44 5.78 -34.63
CA GLY A 115 1.78 5.68 -36.04
C GLY A 115 1.35 4.32 -36.59
N PRO A 116 1.23 4.17 -37.92
CA PRO A 116 0.94 2.88 -38.53
C PRO A 116 2.01 1.85 -38.10
N PRO A 117 1.63 0.57 -37.94
CA PRO A 117 2.55 -0.47 -37.48
C PRO A 117 3.79 -0.52 -38.38
N SER A 118 4.98 -0.65 -37.76
CA SER A 118 6.24 -0.81 -38.47
C SER A 118 6.17 -2.04 -39.40
N PRO A 119 6.60 -1.93 -40.68
CA PRO A 119 6.60 -3.07 -41.57
C PRO A 119 7.53 -4.18 -41.05
N PRO A 120 7.23 -5.46 -41.34
CA PRO A 120 8.07 -6.58 -40.92
C PRO A 120 9.49 -6.42 -41.46
N ARG A 121 10.49 -6.76 -40.63
CA ARG A 121 11.90 -6.70 -41.01
C ARG A 121 12.14 -7.63 -42.21
N PRO A 122 12.80 -7.18 -43.29
CA PRO A 122 13.17 -8.05 -44.40
C PRO A 122 14.06 -9.18 -43.85
N THR A 123 13.62 -10.42 -44.03
CA THR A 123 14.52 -11.57 -43.89
C THR A 123 15.37 -11.60 -45.15
N SER A 124 16.67 -11.29 -45.02
CA SER A 124 17.62 -11.50 -46.10
C SER A 124 17.66 -13.00 -46.47
N PRO A 125 17.77 -13.33 -47.78
CA PRO A 125 17.80 -14.70 -48.27
C PRO A 125 19.06 -15.47 -47.87
#